data_AF-A0A139XFJ1-F1
#
_entry.id   AF-A0A139XFJ1-F1
#
_cell.length_a   1.000
_cell.length_b   1.000
_cell.length_c   1.000
_cell.angle_alpha   90.00
_cell.angle_beta   90.00
_cell.angle_gamma   90.00
#
_symmetry.space_group_name_H-M   'P 1'
#
loop_
_entity.id
_entity.type
_entity.pdbx_description
1 polymer ?
#
loop_
_entity_poly.entity_id
_entity_poly.type
_entity_poly.pdbx_seq_one_letter_code
_entity_poly.pdbx_strand_id
1 'polypeptide(L)' 'MSTGKGKKRTRNIPVLHEQVKEQHSIMFTPATWKKLQALAIDADLSVSEYLETLIRAIDGD' A
#
# COMPACT_ATOMS: atom_id res chain seq x y z
N MET A 1 -7.40 -9.47 -8.78
CA MET A 1 -6.01 -9.24 -8.33
C MET A 1 -5.14 -10.40 -8.82
N SER A 2 -4.43 -10.21 -9.93
CA SER A 2 -3.52 -11.22 -10.47
C SER A 2 -2.28 -11.30 -9.58
N THR A 3 -2.36 -12.07 -8.49
CA THR A 3 -1.17 -12.49 -7.75
C THR A 3 -0.23 -13.13 -8.76
N GLY A 4 0.96 -12.56 -8.95
CA GLY A 4 2.03 -13.09 -9.80
C GLY A 4 2.53 -14.45 -9.33
N LYS A 5 1.67 -15.47 -9.35
CA LYS A 5 2.00 -16.87 -9.13
C LYS A 5 2.87 -17.31 -10.31
N GLY A 6 4.13 -17.65 -10.03
CA GLY A 6 5.06 -18.19 -11.03
C GLY A 6 6.19 -17.26 -11.48
N LYS A 7 6.22 -15.99 -11.07
CA LYS A 7 7.35 -15.09 -11.37
C LYS A 7 8.36 -15.10 -10.23
N LYS A 8 9.55 -15.66 -10.47
CA LYS A 8 10.67 -15.64 -9.52
C LYS A 8 10.97 -14.18 -9.17
N ARG A 9 10.82 -13.83 -7.89
CA ARG A 9 11.02 -12.46 -7.40
C ARG A 9 12.51 -12.13 -7.44
N THR A 10 12.91 -11.24 -8.34
CA THR A 10 14.26 -10.68 -8.37
C THR A 10 14.33 -9.51 -7.39
N ARG A 11 15.38 -9.46 -6.55
CA ARG A 11 15.58 -8.38 -5.59
C ARG A 11 15.58 -7.01 -6.30
N ASN A 12 14.83 -6.04 -5.78
CA ASN A 12 14.72 -4.67 -6.29
C ASN A 12 14.02 -4.49 -7.66
N ILE A 13 13.24 -5.47 -8.13
CA ILE A 13 12.39 -5.28 -9.31
C ILE A 13 10.93 -5.26 -8.84
N PRO A 14 10.18 -4.15 -9.04
CA PRO A 14 8.80 -4.07 -8.61
C PRO A 14 7.94 -4.97 -9.52
N VAL A 15 7.16 -5.84 -8.89
CA VAL A 15 6.38 -6.88 -9.60
C VAL A 15 4.96 -6.42 -9.89
N LEU A 16 4.44 -5.46 -9.11
CA LEU A 16 3.06 -5.00 -9.13
C LEU A 16 2.91 -3.49 -9.39
N HIS A 17 4.01 -2.73 -9.38
CA HIS A 17 4.02 -1.27 -9.49
C HIS A 17 5.17 -0.80 -10.38
N GLU A 18 5.11 0.44 -10.86
CA GLU A 18 6.13 1.02 -11.74
C GLU A 18 7.45 1.34 -11.00
N GLN A 19 7.39 1.52 -9.68
CA GLN A 19 8.53 1.91 -8.84
C GLN A 19 8.71 0.95 -7.66
N VAL A 20 9.95 0.84 -7.18
CA VAL A 20 10.27 0.11 -5.95
C VAL A 20 9.77 0.93 -4.76
N LYS A 21 9.08 0.29 -3.82
CA LYS A 21 8.63 0.97 -2.60
C LYS A 21 9.83 1.46 -1.79
N GLU A 22 9.84 2.74 -1.48
CA GLU A 22 10.80 3.35 -0.57
C GLU A 22 10.16 3.57 0.81
N GLN A 23 10.98 3.55 1.86
CA GLN A 23 10.47 3.80 3.22
C GLN A 23 10.30 5.31 3.42
N HIS A 24 9.04 5.74 3.57
CA HIS A 24 8.70 7.10 3.99
C HIS A 24 8.07 7.07 5.39
N SER A 25 8.53 7.95 6.28
CA SER A 25 8.02 8.05 7.65
C SER A 25 7.04 9.21 7.77
N ILE A 26 5.83 8.93 8.28
CA ILE A 26 4.77 9.93 8.52
C ILE A 26 4.32 9.81 9.98
N MET A 27 4.12 10.94 10.65
CA MET A 27 3.63 10.97 12.02
C MET A 27 2.10 11.09 12.05
N PHE A 28 1.46 10.25 12.86
CA PHE A 28 0.01 10.27 13.10
C PHE A 28 -0.28 10.41 14.59
N THR A 29 -1.45 10.96 14.94
CA THR A 29 -1.97 10.83 16.30
C THR A 29 -2.36 9.37 16.58
N PRO A 30 -2.33 8.91 17.84
CA PRO A 30 -2.71 7.53 18.18
C PRO A 30 -4.13 7.16 17.74
N ALA A 31 -5.07 8.12 17.80
CA ALA A 31 -6.45 7.94 17.36
C ALA A 31 -6.54 7.74 15.85
N THR A 32 -5.84 8.57 15.07
CA THR A 32 -5.79 8.45 13.61
C THR A 32 -5.13 7.15 13.17
N TRP A 33 -4.04 6.74 13.83
CA TRP A 33 -3.34 5.49 13.52
C TRP A 33 -4.22 4.25 13.73
N LYS A 34 -5.03 4.22 14.79
CA LYS A 34 -5.98 3.12 15.03
C LYS A 34 -7.08 3.07 13.97
N LYS A 35 -7.63 4.23 13.60
CA LYS A 35 -8.63 4.32 12.52
C LYS A 35 -8.06 3.84 11.19
N LEU A 36 -6.83 4.25 10.86
CA LEU A 36 -6.16 3.85 9.63
C LEU A 36 -5.93 2.33 9.56
N GLN A 37 -5.53 1.70 10.67
CA GLN A 37 -5.42 0.25 10.75
C GLN A 37 -6.77 -0.45 10.56
N ALA A 38 -7.83 0.06 11.18
CA ALA A 38 -9.17 -0.51 11.02
C ALA A 38 -9.65 -0.44 9.56
N LEU A 39 -9.44 0.69 8.88
CA LEU A 39 -9.78 0.87 7.47
C LEU A 39 -8.97 -0.06 6.56
N ALA A 40 -7.68 -0.26 6.85
CA ALA A 40 -6.85 -1.18 6.09
C ALA A 40 -7.31 -2.64 6.26
N ILE A 41 -7.68 -3.05 7.48
CA ILE A 41 -8.23 -4.39 7.77
C ILE A 41 -9.56 -4.60 7.04
N ASP A 42 -10.46 -3.61 7.04
CA ASP A 42 -11.75 -3.68 6.34
C ASP A 42 -11.56 -3.86 4.82
N ALA A 43 -10.53 -3.24 4.25
CA ALA A 43 -10.16 -3.37 2.85
C ALA A 43 -9.35 -4.64 2.51
N ASP A 44 -9.03 -5.50 3.49
CA ASP A 44 -8.10 -6.64 3.34
C ASP A 44 -6.72 -6.23 2.79
N LEU A 45 -6.27 -5.02 3.15
CA LEU A 45 -5.01 -4.41 2.70
C LEU A 45 -4.07 -4.13 3.87
N SER A 46 -2.78 -4.02 3.55
CA SER A 46 -1.82 -3.40 4.48
C SER A 46 -2.06 -1.89 4.55
N VAL A 47 -1.71 -1.26 5.67
CA VAL A 47 -1.85 0.20 5.84
C VAL A 47 -1.15 0.99 4.73
N SER A 48 0.02 0.54 4.28
CA SER A 48 0.75 1.17 3.17
C SER A 48 0.02 1.03 1.83
N GLU A 49 -0.52 -0.16 1.52
CA GLU A 49 -1.32 -0.39 0.31
C GLU A 49 -2.64 0.39 0.33
N TYR A 50 -3.27 0.47 1.49
CA TYR A 50 -4.49 1.25 1.68
C TYR A 50 -4.25 2.73 1.38
N LEU A 51 -3.16 3.30 1.92
CA LEU A 51 -2.76 4.68 1.62
C LEU A 51 -2.45 4.89 0.15
N GLU A 52 -1.66 4.02 -0.48
CA GLU A 52 -1.36 4.12 -1.92
C GLU A 52 -2.62 4.05 -2.78
N THR A 53 -3.57 3.17 -2.44
CA THR A 53 -4.85 3.04 -3.14
C THR A 53 -5.68 4.31 -2.98
N LEU A 54 -5.74 4.88 -1.77
CA LEU A 54 -6.48 6.10 -1.48
C LEU A 54 -5.92 7.30 -2.25
N ILE A 55 -4.60 7.46 -2.29
CA ILE A 55 -3.96 8.56 -3.03
C ILE A 55 -4.17 8.40 -4.54
N ARG A 56 -4.07 7.18 -5.08
CA ARG A 56 -4.36 6.92 -6.52
C ARG A 56 -5.82 7.21 -6.89
N ALA A 57 -6.75 6.98 -5.98
CA ALA A 57 -8.15 7.32 -6.20
C ALA A 57 -8.39 8.83 -6.28
N ILE A 58 -7.54 9.65 -5.64
CA ILE A 58 -7.59 11.11 -5.70
C ILE A 58 -6.96 11.64 -6.99
N ASP A 59 -5.87 11.02 -7.45
CA ASP A 59 -5.14 11.44 -8.66
C ASP A 59 -5.88 11.06 -9.97
N GLY A 60 -6.91 10.20 -9.87
CA GLY A 60 -7.68 9.69 -11.00
C GLY A 60 -8.92 10.51 -11.42
N ASP A 61 -9.00 11.80 -11.07
CA ASP A 61 -10.02 12.76 -11.56
C ASP A 61 -9.42 13.74 -12.58
#